data_AF-A0AAX4IKK1-F1
#
_entry.id   AF-A0AAX4IKK1-F1
#
_cell.length_a   1.000
_cell.length_b   1.000
_cell.length_c   1.000
_cell.angle_alpha   90.00
_cell.angle_beta   90.00
_cell.angle_gamma   90.00
#
_symmetry.space_group_name_H-M   'P 1'
#
loop_
_entity.id
_entity.type
_entity.pdbx_description
1 polymer ?
#
loop_
_entity_poly.entity_id
_entity_poly.type
_entity_poly.pdbx_seq_one_letter_code
_entity_poly.pdbx_strand_id
1 'polypeptide(L)'
;MAKRVYPRTIVEEAPSHDGRPCYAAWQMTEMDPDTQTPPDASNRPKWSIQLYDTTPAAGDREHIKATVKRLEESTRRARRRREATSRVEVHGLVLPAGTPEAERVALCTAHHRAEVAARNASGTADFFIPPTFDDTWERRILIIKKPDAAARDESLPGTGERDDNDDDDDDGDGAFLAVFFDLKPEAAAEDPGIPDCVVKRFPGKELGDRLQSFTSSIEWFYDSYVADGTIYSDLEKWRRKA
;
A
#
# COMPACT_ATOMS: atom_id res chain seq x y z
N MET A 1 2.47 -30.25 19.33
CA MET A 1 1.36 -30.00 18.37
C MET A 1 1.39 -28.53 17.99
N ALA A 2 1.50 -28.19 16.70
CA ALA A 2 1.38 -26.79 16.28
C ALA A 2 -0.05 -26.33 16.52
N LYS A 3 -0.25 -25.22 17.25
CA LYS A 3 -1.59 -24.67 17.46
C LYS A 3 -2.11 -24.14 16.12
N ARG A 4 -3.36 -24.48 15.78
CA ARG A 4 -4.02 -23.98 14.58
C ARG A 4 -4.32 -22.49 14.78
N VAL A 5 -4.07 -21.71 13.75
CA VAL A 5 -4.26 -20.25 13.74
C VAL A 5 -5.26 -19.88 12.66
N TYR A 6 -6.13 -18.91 12.94
CA TYR A 6 -7.21 -18.48 12.09
C TYR A 6 -7.01 -17.01 11.70
N PRO A 7 -6.69 -16.72 10.42
CA PRO A 7 -6.47 -15.35 9.99
C PRO A 7 -7.80 -14.61 9.83
N ARG A 8 -7.89 -13.41 10.41
CA ARG A 8 -9.02 -12.50 10.27
C ARG A 8 -8.55 -11.18 9.68
N THR A 9 -9.25 -10.70 8.67
CA THR A 9 -9.01 -9.37 8.10
C THR A 9 -9.66 -8.32 8.98
N ILE A 10 -8.88 -7.39 9.50
CA ILE A 10 -9.37 -6.17 10.15
C ILE A 10 -9.41 -5.08 9.09
N VAL A 11 -10.49 -4.29 9.11
CA VAL A 11 -10.64 -3.10 8.26
C VAL A 11 -11.08 -1.96 9.16
N GLU A 12 -10.35 -0.86 9.12
CA GLU A 12 -10.60 0.31 9.98
C GLU A 12 -10.33 1.61 9.22
N GLU A 13 -10.99 2.67 9.65
CA GLU A 13 -10.76 4.01 9.09
C GLU A 13 -9.35 4.48 9.49
N ALA A 14 -8.61 4.98 8.51
CA ALA A 14 -7.30 5.59 8.70
C ALA A 14 -7.43 7.12 8.62
N PRO A 15 -6.58 7.88 9.32
CA PRO A 15 -6.61 9.33 9.24
C PRO A 15 -6.26 9.78 7.82
N SER A 16 -7.01 10.78 7.36
CA SER A 16 -6.72 11.52 6.13
C SER A 16 -6.70 13.01 6.44
N HIS A 17 -5.69 13.70 5.91
CA HIS A 17 -5.44 15.11 6.22
C HIS A 17 -6.54 16.06 5.72
N ASP A 18 -7.30 15.67 4.69
CA ASP A 18 -8.37 16.48 4.09
C ASP A 18 -9.78 15.86 4.29
N GLY A 19 -9.87 14.79 5.08
CA GLY A 19 -11.13 14.13 5.43
C GLY A 19 -11.71 13.22 4.34
N ARG A 20 -10.96 12.96 3.26
CA ARG A 20 -11.35 11.98 2.23
C ARG A 20 -11.38 10.56 2.80
N PRO A 21 -12.17 9.64 2.19
CA PRO A 21 -12.19 8.25 2.60
C PRO A 21 -10.79 7.63 2.59
N CYS A 22 -10.35 7.12 3.73
CA CYS A 22 -9.10 6.37 3.85
C CYS A 22 -9.32 5.20 4.79
N TYR A 23 -9.00 3.99 4.34
CA TYR A 23 -9.15 2.79 5.15
C TYR A 23 -7.87 1.97 5.11
N ALA A 24 -7.55 1.36 6.25
CA ALA A 24 -6.50 0.37 6.39
C ALA A 24 -7.10 -1.02 6.51
N ALA A 25 -6.43 -2.02 5.94
CA ALA A 25 -6.69 -3.41 6.23
C ALA A 25 -5.41 -4.18 6.57
N TRP A 26 -5.53 -5.11 7.50
CA TRP A 26 -4.42 -5.93 7.96
C TRP A 26 -4.91 -7.26 8.54
N GLN A 27 -3.99 -8.20 8.67
CA GLN A 27 -4.27 -9.51 9.22
C GLN A 27 -4.08 -9.54 10.75
N MET A 28 -5.12 -9.91 11.46
CA MET A 28 -5.03 -10.38 12.84
C MET A 28 -5.10 -11.91 12.87
N THR A 29 -4.45 -12.54 13.84
CA THR A 29 -4.45 -13.99 13.98
C THR A 29 -5.15 -14.39 15.27
N GLU A 30 -6.18 -15.21 15.16
CA GLU A 30 -6.94 -15.77 16.29
C GLU A 30 -6.52 -17.22 16.55
N MET A 31 -6.56 -17.64 17.81
CA MET A 31 -6.25 -19.02 18.22
C MET A 31 -7.48 -19.93 18.22
N ASP A 32 -8.67 -19.33 18.24
CA ASP A 32 -9.97 -19.98 18.29
C ASP A 32 -10.85 -19.35 17.18
N PRO A 33 -11.45 -20.15 16.28
CA PRO A 33 -12.26 -19.62 15.18
C PRO A 33 -13.56 -18.94 15.63
N ASP A 34 -14.06 -19.28 16.82
CA ASP A 34 -15.30 -18.73 17.37
C ASP A 34 -15.04 -17.46 18.20
N THR A 35 -13.77 -17.15 18.46
CA THR A 35 -13.37 -15.92 19.13
C THR A 35 -13.16 -14.79 18.13
N GLN A 36 -13.81 -13.66 18.38
CA GLN A 36 -13.55 -12.41 17.68
C GLN A 36 -13.01 -11.38 18.66
N THR A 37 -11.70 -11.42 18.88
CA THR A 37 -11.03 -10.45 19.73
C THR A 37 -11.24 -9.05 19.13
N PRO A 38 -11.57 -8.02 19.93
CA PRO A 38 -11.56 -6.65 19.45
C PRO A 38 -10.16 -6.29 18.95
N PRO A 39 -10.02 -5.64 17.78
CA PRO A 39 -8.70 -5.22 17.31
C PRO A 39 -8.10 -4.19 18.28
N ASP A 40 -6.88 -4.46 18.74
CA ASP A 40 -6.08 -3.51 19.50
C ASP A 40 -5.18 -2.73 18.53
N ALA A 41 -5.15 -1.41 18.66
CA ALA A 41 -4.26 -0.54 17.90
C ALA A 41 -2.78 -0.92 18.07
N SER A 42 -2.40 -1.51 19.22
CA SER A 42 -1.05 -2.01 19.45
C SER A 42 -0.64 -3.17 18.51
N ASN A 43 -1.63 -3.92 18.02
CA ASN A 43 -1.43 -5.03 17.06
C ASN A 43 -1.41 -4.57 15.60
N ARG A 44 -1.75 -3.29 15.33
CA ARG A 44 -1.75 -2.75 13.97
C ARG A 44 -0.31 -2.76 13.43
N PRO A 45 -0.06 -3.36 12.25
CA PRO A 45 1.27 -3.30 11.63
C PRO A 45 1.69 -1.86 11.39
N LYS A 46 2.91 -1.48 11.78
CA LYS A 46 3.46 -0.12 11.58
C LYS A 46 3.91 0.12 10.14
N TRP A 47 4.30 -0.94 9.43
CA TRP A 47 4.60 -0.85 8.00
C TRP A 47 3.31 -0.78 7.18
N SER A 48 3.17 0.29 6.39
CA SER A 48 1.98 0.54 5.59
C SER A 48 2.31 0.64 4.11
N ILE A 49 1.52 -0.04 3.29
CA ILE A 49 1.59 0.05 1.82
C ILE A 49 0.46 0.94 1.33
N GLN A 50 0.81 2.00 0.62
CA GLN A 50 -0.08 3.10 0.28
C GLN A 50 -0.60 2.95 -1.15
N LEU A 51 -1.92 2.85 -1.30
CA LEU A 51 -2.61 2.80 -2.58
C LEU A 51 -3.62 3.94 -2.70
N TYR A 52 -3.84 4.39 -3.93
CA TYR A 52 -4.80 5.44 -4.27
C TYR A 52 -5.84 4.87 -5.23
N ASP A 53 -7.10 4.83 -4.81
CA ASP A 53 -8.21 4.67 -5.74
C ASP A 53 -8.54 6.05 -6.30
N THR A 54 -8.46 6.18 -7.62
CA THR A 54 -8.69 7.45 -8.30
C THR A 54 -9.88 7.41 -9.26
N THR A 55 -10.73 6.40 -9.09
CA THR A 55 -11.95 6.24 -9.87
C THR A 55 -13.07 7.16 -9.36
N PRO A 56 -14.16 7.35 -10.13
CA PRO A 56 -15.33 8.07 -9.65
C PRO A 56 -15.95 7.49 -8.37
N ALA A 57 -15.79 6.19 -8.12
CA ALA A 57 -16.30 5.52 -6.91
C ALA A 57 -15.46 5.80 -5.66
N ALA A 58 -14.27 6.40 -5.81
CA ALA A 58 -13.33 6.61 -4.70
C ALA A 58 -13.84 7.56 -3.60
N GLY A 59 -14.93 8.30 -3.85
CA GLY A 59 -15.57 9.17 -2.85
C GLY A 59 -16.53 8.42 -1.92
N ASP A 60 -16.89 7.18 -2.26
CA ASP A 60 -17.73 6.33 -1.42
C ASP A 60 -16.88 5.56 -0.40
N ARG A 61 -17.20 5.75 0.88
CA ARG A 61 -16.51 5.09 1.99
C ARG A 61 -16.65 3.57 1.94
N GLU A 62 -17.83 3.05 1.58
CA GLU A 62 -18.05 1.60 1.52
C GLU A 62 -17.29 0.97 0.34
N HIS A 63 -17.16 1.68 -0.78
CA HIS A 63 -16.32 1.27 -1.90
C HIS A 63 -14.84 1.16 -1.49
N ILE A 64 -14.29 2.19 -0.83
CA ILE A 64 -12.88 2.15 -0.38
C ILE A 64 -12.66 1.07 0.67
N LYS A 65 -13.59 0.90 1.61
CA LYS A 65 -13.56 -0.15 2.63
C LYS A 65 -13.59 -1.56 2.01
N ALA A 66 -14.44 -1.78 1.01
CA ALA A 66 -14.48 -3.04 0.27
C ALA A 66 -13.19 -3.27 -0.55
N THR A 67 -12.65 -2.22 -1.16
CA THR A 67 -11.43 -2.28 -1.96
C THR A 67 -10.20 -2.60 -1.11
N VAL A 68 -10.00 -1.94 0.03
CA VAL A 68 -8.86 -2.25 0.91
C VAL A 68 -8.95 -3.67 1.48
N LYS A 69 -10.15 -4.14 1.84
CA LYS A 69 -10.38 -5.51 2.30
C LYS A 69 -9.99 -6.53 1.23
N ARG A 70 -10.48 -6.32 0.00
CA ARG A 70 -10.20 -7.19 -1.15
C ARG A 70 -8.70 -7.26 -1.43
N LEU A 71 -8.01 -6.10 -1.46
CA LEU A 71 -6.57 -6.01 -1.69
C LEU A 71 -5.77 -6.72 -0.61
N GLU A 72 -6.13 -6.53 0.66
CA GLU A 72 -5.49 -7.24 1.77
C GLU A 72 -5.65 -8.75 1.61
N GLU A 73 -6.86 -9.24 1.38
CA GLU A 73 -7.17 -10.67 1.27
C GLU A 73 -6.51 -11.34 0.06
N SER A 74 -6.57 -10.72 -1.13
CA SER A 74 -6.03 -11.32 -2.37
C SER A 74 -4.51 -11.29 -2.43
N THR A 75 -3.84 -10.33 -1.76
CA THR A 75 -2.39 -10.13 -1.87
C THR A 75 -1.61 -10.65 -0.64
N ARG A 76 -2.32 -11.04 0.42
CA ARG A 76 -1.75 -11.48 1.70
C ARG A 76 -0.68 -12.55 1.53
N ARG A 77 -0.96 -13.58 0.71
CA ARG A 77 -0.05 -14.72 0.54
C ARG A 77 1.28 -14.28 -0.09
N ALA A 78 1.24 -13.41 -1.10
CA ALA A 78 2.43 -12.92 -1.79
C ALA A 78 3.29 -12.02 -0.88
N ARG A 79 2.64 -11.20 -0.04
CA ARG A 79 3.30 -10.28 0.90
C ARG A 79 3.80 -10.92 2.19
N ARG A 80 3.46 -12.18 2.46
CA ARG A 80 3.77 -12.82 3.75
C ARG A 80 5.29 -12.88 3.98
N ARG A 81 5.75 -12.25 5.06
CA ARG A 81 7.08 -12.42 5.64
C ARG A 81 6.97 -13.17 6.97
N ARG A 82 8.06 -13.82 7.41
CA ARG A 82 7.99 -14.76 8.54
C ARG A 82 7.58 -14.06 9.84
N GLU A 83 8.17 -12.90 10.10
CA GLU A 83 8.05 -12.22 11.39
C GLU A 83 7.58 -10.76 11.26
N ALA A 84 7.45 -10.26 10.03
CA ALA A 84 7.09 -8.88 9.77
C ALA A 84 5.71 -8.78 9.07
N THR A 85 4.81 -8.04 9.70
CA THR A 85 3.46 -7.79 9.19
C THR A 85 3.38 -6.42 8.53
N SER A 86 2.55 -6.32 7.48
CA SER A 86 2.22 -5.06 6.83
C SER A 86 0.73 -4.84 6.84
N ARG A 87 0.32 -3.58 6.73
CA ARG A 87 -1.05 -3.20 6.41
C ARG A 87 -1.11 -2.56 5.03
N VAL A 88 -2.27 -2.68 4.41
CA VAL A 88 -2.61 -2.01 3.16
C VAL A 88 -3.49 -0.82 3.50
N GLU A 89 -3.19 0.35 2.97
CA GLU A 89 -4.00 1.55 3.11
C GLU A 89 -4.45 2.02 1.73
N VAL A 90 -5.76 2.25 1.57
CA VAL A 90 -6.33 2.80 0.34
C VAL A 90 -6.90 4.17 0.63
N HIS A 91 -6.40 5.17 -0.10
CA HIS A 91 -6.90 6.54 -0.12
C HIS A 91 -7.87 6.72 -1.29
N GLY A 92 -9.04 7.27 -0.99
CA GLY A 92 -10.02 7.66 -1.99
C GLY A 92 -9.75 9.06 -2.52
N LEU A 93 -9.25 9.16 -3.75
CA LEU A 93 -8.93 10.43 -4.41
C LEU A 93 -9.68 10.54 -5.73
N VAL A 94 -10.96 10.92 -5.68
CA VAL A 94 -11.82 11.03 -6.88
C VAL A 94 -11.19 11.95 -7.92
N LEU A 95 -10.95 11.39 -9.11
CA LEU A 95 -10.50 12.13 -10.29
C LEU A 95 -11.40 11.79 -11.48
N PRO A 96 -11.64 12.75 -12.40
CA PRO A 96 -12.33 12.46 -13.67
C PRO A 96 -11.69 11.29 -14.42
N ALA A 97 -12.50 10.47 -15.10
CA ALA A 97 -12.01 9.32 -15.86
C ALA A 97 -10.99 9.70 -16.94
N GLY A 98 -11.17 10.88 -17.56
CA GLY A 98 -10.26 11.43 -18.57
C GLY A 98 -9.03 12.16 -18.02
N THR A 99 -8.79 12.17 -16.70
CA THR A 99 -7.63 12.85 -16.11
C THR A 99 -6.34 12.24 -16.65
N PRO A 100 -5.46 13.02 -17.30
CA PRO A 100 -4.17 12.55 -17.80
C PRO A 100 -3.35 11.85 -16.72
N GLU A 101 -2.56 10.85 -17.12
CA GLU A 101 -1.78 10.08 -16.15
C GLU A 101 -0.79 10.94 -15.37
N ALA A 102 -0.09 11.87 -16.04
CA ALA A 102 0.84 12.79 -15.40
C ALA A 102 0.16 13.65 -14.32
N GLU A 103 -1.04 14.15 -14.60
CA GLU A 103 -1.83 14.94 -13.64
C GLU A 103 -2.31 14.07 -12.47
N ARG A 104 -2.77 12.84 -12.75
CA ARG A 104 -3.15 11.85 -11.74
C ARG A 104 -2.00 11.52 -10.80
N VAL A 105 -0.81 11.29 -11.36
CA VAL A 105 0.43 11.04 -10.59
C VAL A 105 0.80 12.26 -9.75
N ALA A 106 0.75 13.46 -10.31
CA ALA A 106 1.04 14.70 -9.60
C ALA A 106 0.08 14.92 -8.41
N LEU A 107 -1.22 14.68 -8.60
CA LEU A 107 -2.23 14.83 -7.55
C LEU A 107 -2.06 13.79 -6.43
N CYS A 108 -1.83 12.52 -6.78
CA CYS A 108 -1.60 11.47 -5.79
C CYS A 108 -0.30 11.68 -5.00
N THR A 109 0.77 12.11 -5.65
CA THR A 109 2.05 12.39 -4.96
C THR A 109 1.95 13.62 -4.07
N ALA A 110 1.28 14.69 -4.51
CA ALA A 110 1.01 15.86 -3.67
C ALA A 110 0.17 15.50 -2.44
N HIS A 111 -0.91 14.73 -2.63
CA HIS A 111 -1.73 14.23 -1.53
C HIS A 111 -0.92 13.36 -0.56
N HIS A 112 -0.09 12.45 -1.08
CA HIS A 112 0.77 11.60 -0.24
C HIS A 112 1.76 12.41 0.60
N ARG A 113 2.40 13.44 0.03
CA ARG A 113 3.28 14.33 0.79
C ARG A 113 2.53 15.05 1.92
N ALA A 114 1.31 15.50 1.66
CA ALA A 114 0.46 16.13 2.67
C ALA A 114 0.03 15.14 3.78
N GLU A 115 -0.32 13.91 3.43
CA GLU A 115 -0.61 12.83 4.39
C GLU A 115 0.58 12.52 5.29
N VAL A 116 1.77 12.36 4.70
CA VAL A 116 3.01 12.15 5.45
C VAL A 116 3.26 13.31 6.42
N ALA A 117 3.15 14.56 5.94
CA ALA A 117 3.36 15.74 6.77
C ALA A 117 2.36 15.80 7.94
N ALA A 118 1.06 15.62 7.67
CA ALA A 118 0.01 15.65 8.68
C ALA A 118 0.18 14.54 9.74
N ARG A 119 0.50 13.31 9.31
CA ARG A 119 0.69 12.18 10.22
C ARG A 119 1.97 12.31 11.03
N ASN A 120 3.06 12.80 10.43
CA ASN A 120 4.28 13.10 11.17
C ASN A 120 4.06 14.21 12.20
N ALA A 121 3.27 15.23 11.88
CA ALA A 121 2.89 16.29 12.81
C ALA A 121 2.05 15.77 14.00
N SER A 122 1.32 14.67 13.86
CA SER A 122 0.61 14.04 14.98
C SER A 122 1.56 13.49 16.06
N GLY A 123 2.78 13.12 15.67
CA GLY A 123 3.76 12.45 16.55
C GLY A 123 3.36 11.03 16.97
N THR A 124 2.36 10.42 16.33
CA THR A 124 1.88 9.07 16.65
C THR A 124 2.37 8.04 15.63
N ALA A 125 2.71 6.84 16.10
CA ALA A 125 3.21 5.75 15.24
C ALA A 125 2.09 4.85 14.70
N ASP A 126 0.85 5.07 15.14
CA ASP A 126 -0.31 4.21 14.87
C ASP A 126 -0.60 4.09 13.37
N PHE A 127 -0.66 5.22 12.67
CA PHE A 127 -0.85 5.28 11.22
C PHE A 127 0.39 5.80 10.47
N PHE A 128 1.58 5.47 10.99
CA PHE A 128 2.83 5.88 10.37
C PHE A 128 2.92 5.46 8.89
N ILE A 129 3.39 6.36 8.04
CA ILE A 129 3.69 6.09 6.62
C ILE A 129 5.20 5.98 6.46
N PRO A 130 5.75 4.76 6.33
CA PRO A 130 7.18 4.59 6.18
C PRO A 130 7.69 5.17 4.85
N PRO A 131 8.93 5.66 4.79
CA PRO A 131 9.62 5.79 3.52
C PRO A 131 9.88 4.40 2.92
N THR A 132 10.32 4.33 1.67
CA THR A 132 10.60 3.05 0.99
C THR A 132 11.80 2.31 1.55
N PHE A 133 12.72 3.03 2.19
CA PHE A 133 14.04 2.54 2.58
C PHE A 133 14.79 1.89 1.40
N ASP A 134 14.60 2.42 0.20
CA ASP A 134 15.41 2.11 -0.98
C ASP A 134 16.51 3.17 -1.16
N ASP A 135 17.53 2.90 -1.98
CA ASP A 135 18.71 3.80 -2.10
C ASP A 135 18.46 5.04 -2.98
N THR A 136 17.39 5.06 -3.77
CA THR A 136 17.14 6.08 -4.80
C THR A 136 16.02 7.03 -4.41
N TRP A 137 14.86 6.50 -4.04
CA TRP A 137 13.63 7.22 -3.77
C TRP A 137 13.32 7.20 -2.28
N GLU A 138 12.67 8.26 -1.79
CA GLU A 138 12.13 8.27 -0.43
C GLU A 138 10.74 7.66 -0.36
N ARG A 139 9.97 7.76 -1.46
CA ARG A 139 8.53 7.44 -1.46
C ARG A 139 8.12 6.57 -2.64
N ARG A 140 7.14 5.70 -2.35
CA ARG A 140 6.50 4.85 -3.33
C ARG A 140 5.03 4.66 -3.00
N ILE A 141 4.18 4.81 -3.99
CA ILE A 141 2.73 4.56 -3.90
C ILE A 141 2.26 3.70 -5.06
N LEU A 142 1.09 3.08 -4.92
CA LEU A 142 0.34 2.52 -6.05
C LEU A 142 -0.89 3.37 -6.37
N ILE A 143 -1.21 3.49 -7.65
CA ILE A 143 -2.46 4.10 -8.12
C ILE A 143 -3.28 3.03 -8.82
N ILE A 144 -4.54 2.90 -8.43
CA ILE A 144 -5.52 2.00 -9.01
C ILE A 144 -6.21 2.74 -10.16
N LYS A 145 -6.03 2.25 -11.39
CA LYS A 145 -6.80 2.71 -12.56
C LYS A 145 -8.07 1.87 -12.74
N LYS A 146 -7.97 0.55 -12.55
CA LYS A 146 -9.06 -0.42 -12.76
C LYS A 146 -9.22 -1.31 -11.51
N PRO A 147 -10.09 -0.98 -10.55
CA PRO A 147 -10.18 -1.65 -9.24
C PRO A 147 -10.62 -3.12 -9.31
N ASP A 148 -11.30 -3.52 -10.39
CA ASP A 148 -11.81 -4.89 -10.60
C ASP A 148 -10.76 -5.84 -11.19
N ALA A 149 -9.66 -5.32 -11.74
CA ALA A 149 -8.64 -6.13 -12.40
C ALA A 149 -7.79 -6.99 -11.43
N ALA A 150 -7.84 -6.72 -10.12
CA ALA A 150 -7.17 -7.53 -9.10
C ALA A 150 -7.88 -8.87 -8.78
N ALA A 151 -9.04 -9.12 -9.40
CA ALA A 151 -9.94 -10.23 -9.07
C ALA A 151 -9.94 -11.39 -10.09
N ARG A 152 -9.11 -11.38 -11.14
CA ARG A 152 -8.96 -12.57 -11.99
C ARG A 152 -8.28 -13.67 -11.17
N ASP A 153 -9.03 -14.74 -11.01
CA ASP A 153 -8.96 -15.75 -9.95
C ASP A 153 -7.83 -16.77 -10.19
N GLU A 154 -6.86 -16.85 -9.26
CA GLU A 154 -5.84 -17.91 -9.21
C GLU A 154 -6.40 -19.24 -8.61
N SER A 155 -7.72 -19.37 -8.45
CA SER A 155 -8.36 -20.47 -7.70
C SER A 155 -9.12 -21.50 -8.55
N LEU A 156 -9.08 -21.45 -9.88
CA LEU A 156 -9.67 -22.53 -10.69
C LEU A 156 -8.65 -23.65 -10.94
N PRO A 157 -8.89 -24.89 -10.46
CA PRO A 157 -8.10 -26.03 -10.88
C PRO A 157 -8.41 -26.28 -12.36
N GLY A 158 -7.42 -26.08 -13.22
CA GLY A 158 -7.54 -26.26 -14.66
C GLY A 158 -8.07 -27.65 -15.02
N THR A 159 -9.33 -27.69 -15.46
CA THR A 159 -9.74 -28.68 -16.47
C THR A 159 -9.06 -28.26 -17.75
N GLY A 160 -8.07 -29.07 -18.15
CA GLY A 160 -7.20 -28.77 -19.27
C GLY A 160 -7.96 -28.56 -20.56
N GLU A 161 -7.69 -27.42 -21.18
CA GLU A 161 -7.45 -27.25 -22.61
C GLU A 161 -6.52 -26.04 -22.69
N ARG A 162 -5.25 -26.29 -23.07
CA ARG A 162 -4.34 -25.22 -23.44
C ARG A 162 -4.80 -24.70 -24.79
N ASP A 163 -5.68 -23.71 -24.79
CA ASP A 163 -5.76 -22.79 -25.90
C ASP A 163 -4.58 -21.82 -25.74
N ASP A 164 -3.47 -22.15 -26.41
CA ASP A 164 -2.28 -21.30 -26.55
C ASP A 164 -2.55 -20.10 -27.49
N ASN A 165 -3.72 -19.46 -27.35
CA ASN A 165 -4.18 -18.31 -28.13
C ASN A 165 -4.66 -17.18 -27.20
N ASP A 166 -3.86 -16.84 -26.20
CA ASP A 166 -3.97 -15.53 -25.54
C ASP A 166 -2.98 -14.56 -26.21
N ASP A 167 -3.25 -14.27 -27.49
CA ASP A 167 -2.96 -12.96 -28.09
C ASP A 167 -3.96 -11.93 -27.48
N ASP A 168 -4.04 -11.87 -26.15
CA ASP A 168 -4.60 -10.73 -25.44
C ASP A 168 -3.51 -9.65 -25.52
N ASP A 169 -3.52 -8.94 -26.64
CA ASP A 169 -3.01 -7.58 -26.79
C ASP A 169 -3.66 -6.70 -25.70
N ASP A 170 -3.22 -6.87 -24.44
CA ASP A 170 -3.51 -5.99 -23.32
C ASP A 170 -2.84 -4.65 -23.66
N ASP A 171 -3.62 -3.80 -24.33
CA ASP A 171 -3.36 -2.43 -24.79
C ASP A 171 -2.62 -1.57 -23.75
N GLY A 172 -1.35 -1.82 -23.44
CA GLY A 172 -0.36 -0.97 -22.75
C GLY A 172 -0.76 -0.26 -21.42
N ASP A 173 -1.99 -0.39 -20.95
CA ASP A 173 -2.63 0.44 -19.94
C ASP A 173 -2.96 -0.42 -18.73
N GLY A 174 -1.88 -0.86 -18.08
CA GLY A 174 -1.93 -1.69 -16.88
C GLY A 174 -2.91 -1.14 -15.84
N ALA A 175 -3.59 -2.05 -15.14
CA ALA A 175 -4.60 -1.73 -14.14
C ALA A 175 -4.06 -0.91 -12.95
N PHE A 176 -2.74 -0.92 -12.75
CA PHE A 176 -2.06 -0.23 -11.66
C PHE A 176 -0.84 0.55 -12.16
N LEU A 177 -0.55 1.65 -11.45
CA LEU A 177 0.70 2.40 -11.58
C LEU A 177 1.50 2.28 -10.28
N ALA A 178 2.75 1.86 -10.35
CA ALA A 178 3.72 2.08 -9.27
C ALA A 178 4.45 3.39 -9.53
N VAL A 179 4.35 4.32 -8.58
CA VAL A 179 4.99 5.63 -8.67
C VAL A 179 6.09 5.70 -7.61
N PHE A 180 7.29 6.04 -8.06
CA PHE A 180 8.47 6.30 -7.22
C PHE A 180 8.80 7.80 -7.36
N PHE A 181 9.00 8.48 -6.24
CA PHE A 181 9.18 9.93 -6.22
C PHE A 181 9.91 10.37 -4.95
N ASP A 182 10.25 11.65 -4.90
CA ASP A 182 11.13 12.24 -3.88
C ASP A 182 12.51 11.60 -3.95
N LEU A 183 13.27 11.94 -5.00
CA LEU A 183 14.64 11.46 -5.21
C LEU A 183 15.52 11.88 -4.03
N LYS A 184 16.29 10.93 -3.50
CA LYS A 184 17.22 11.19 -2.40
C LYS A 184 18.36 12.11 -2.85
N PRO A 185 18.84 13.02 -1.98
CA PRO A 185 19.95 13.91 -2.31
C PRO A 185 21.21 13.19 -2.77
N GLU A 186 21.50 12.02 -2.19
CA GLU A 186 22.67 11.20 -2.56
C GLU A 186 22.54 10.66 -3.99
N ALA A 187 21.38 10.10 -4.34
CA ALA A 187 21.11 9.62 -5.69
C ALA A 187 21.10 10.74 -6.73
N ALA A 188 20.55 11.91 -6.37
CA ALA A 188 20.57 13.10 -7.23
C ALA A 188 21.99 13.64 -7.48
N ALA A 189 22.90 13.48 -6.50
CA ALA A 189 24.29 13.89 -6.64
C ALA A 189 25.10 12.92 -7.52
N GLU A 190 24.77 11.62 -7.49
CA GLU A 190 25.42 10.59 -8.30
C GLU A 190 24.97 10.65 -9.78
N ASP A 191 23.69 10.86 -10.04
CA ASP A 191 23.14 10.98 -11.39
C ASP A 191 22.08 12.09 -11.46
N PRO A 192 22.47 13.31 -11.88
CA PRO A 192 21.54 14.43 -12.06
C PRO A 192 20.51 14.22 -13.19
N GLY A 193 20.65 13.16 -13.99
CA GLY A 193 19.73 12.83 -15.08
C GLY A 193 18.51 12.03 -14.64
N ILE A 194 18.45 11.58 -13.38
CA ILE A 194 17.30 10.84 -12.86
C ILE A 194 16.08 11.78 -12.81
N PRO A 195 14.93 11.38 -13.38
CA PRO A 195 13.72 12.21 -13.34
C PRO A 195 13.21 12.40 -11.90
N ASP A 196 12.38 13.40 -11.66
CA ASP A 196 11.78 13.65 -10.33
C ASP A 196 10.77 12.56 -9.89
N CYS A 197 10.29 11.76 -10.85
CA CYS A 197 9.45 10.61 -10.58
C CYS A 197 9.59 9.53 -11.67
N VAL A 198 9.38 8.28 -11.28
CA VAL A 198 9.32 7.12 -12.19
C VAL A 198 7.97 6.43 -12.03
N VAL A 199 7.30 6.17 -13.16
CA VAL A 199 6.02 5.47 -13.21
C VAL A 199 6.20 4.14 -13.91
N LYS A 200 5.76 3.05 -13.29
CA LYS A 200 5.76 1.70 -13.86
C LYS A 200 4.32 1.17 -13.91
N ARG A 201 3.87 0.79 -15.11
CA ARG A 201 2.54 0.17 -15.34
C ARG A 201 2.63 -1.32 -15.15
N PHE A 202 1.59 -1.94 -14.61
CA PHE A 202 1.50 -3.39 -14.53
C PHE A 202 0.03 -3.87 -14.48
N PRO A 203 -0.25 -5.07 -14.99
CA PRO A 203 -1.58 -5.67 -14.97
C PRO A 203 -1.94 -6.17 -13.56
N GLY A 204 -3.23 -6.41 -13.31
CA GLY A 204 -3.70 -6.86 -11.99
C GLY A 204 -3.12 -8.20 -11.52
N LYS A 205 -2.80 -9.11 -12.45
CA LYS A 205 -2.15 -10.39 -12.15
C LYS A 205 -0.78 -10.26 -11.48
N GLU A 206 -0.06 -9.15 -11.72
CA GLU A 206 1.24 -8.88 -11.09
C GLU A 206 1.14 -8.20 -9.72
N LEU A 207 -0.07 -7.84 -9.26
CA LEU A 207 -0.23 -7.02 -8.06
C LEU A 207 0.39 -7.65 -6.81
N GLY A 208 0.23 -8.96 -6.62
CA GLY A 208 0.82 -9.70 -5.50
C GLY A 208 2.34 -9.55 -5.45
N ASP A 209 3.01 -9.79 -6.58
CA ASP A 209 4.47 -9.68 -6.71
C ASP A 209 4.96 -8.24 -6.55
N ARG A 210 4.22 -7.28 -7.13
CA ARG A 210 4.54 -5.87 -6.96
C ARG A 210 4.46 -5.48 -5.51
N LEU A 211 3.38 -5.83 -4.80
CA LEU A 211 3.24 -5.54 -3.37
C LEU A 211 4.25 -6.31 -2.51
N GLN A 212 4.66 -7.51 -2.91
CA GLN A 212 5.75 -8.21 -2.25
C GLN A 212 7.04 -7.37 -2.26
N SER A 213 7.36 -6.70 -3.37
CA SER A 213 8.51 -5.77 -3.43
C SER A 213 8.39 -4.54 -2.51
N PHE A 214 7.19 -4.16 -2.09
CA PHE A 214 7.00 -3.11 -1.05
C PHE A 214 7.33 -3.62 0.35
N THR A 215 7.57 -4.92 0.52
CA THR A 215 7.90 -5.54 1.81
C THR A 215 9.36 -6.00 1.88
N SER A 216 10.22 -5.56 0.96
CA SER A 216 11.63 -5.98 0.93
C SER A 216 12.42 -5.49 2.15
N SER A 217 12.12 -4.29 2.64
CA SER A 217 12.82 -3.66 3.78
C SER A 217 12.07 -3.80 5.10
N ILE A 218 11.00 -4.60 5.14
CA ILE A 218 10.08 -4.63 6.28
C ILE A 218 10.70 -5.22 7.55
N GLU A 219 11.54 -6.24 7.41
CA GLU A 219 12.22 -6.89 8.55
C GLU A 219 13.20 -5.91 9.18
N TRP A 220 14.08 -5.30 8.38
CA TRP A 220 14.99 -4.24 8.83
C TRP A 220 14.24 -3.06 9.48
N PHE A 221 13.10 -2.65 8.91
CA PHE A 221 12.28 -1.59 9.51
C PHE A 221 11.84 -1.94 10.92
N TYR A 222 11.34 -3.15 11.17
CA TYR A 222 10.96 -3.53 12.53
C TYR A 222 12.18 -3.71 13.44
N ASP A 223 13.23 -4.37 12.95
CA ASP A 223 14.40 -4.74 13.75
C ASP A 223 15.31 -3.55 14.09
N SER A 224 15.38 -2.53 13.24
CA SER A 224 16.32 -1.41 13.39
C SER A 224 15.64 -0.04 13.51
N TYR A 225 14.47 0.15 12.91
CA TYR A 225 13.79 1.44 12.96
C TYR A 225 12.74 1.51 14.06
N VAL A 226 12.00 0.43 14.29
CA VAL A 226 11.00 0.33 15.36
C VAL A 226 11.62 -0.11 16.68
N ALA A 227 12.39 -1.21 16.69
CA ALA A 227 12.94 -1.79 17.93
C ALA A 227 13.89 -0.82 18.65
N ASP A 228 14.72 -0.09 17.93
CA ASP A 228 15.65 0.91 18.49
C ASP A 228 14.96 2.22 18.88
N GLY A 229 13.65 2.34 18.64
CA GLY A 229 12.87 3.55 18.96
C GLY A 229 13.14 4.74 18.04
N THR A 230 13.90 4.55 16.96
CA THR A 230 14.21 5.59 15.96
C THR A 230 12.94 6.23 15.40
N ILE A 231 11.91 5.43 15.12
CA ILE A 231 10.59 5.92 14.69
C ILE A 231 10.01 6.99 15.63
N TYR A 232 10.11 6.79 16.95
CA TYR A 232 9.54 7.73 17.93
C TYR A 232 10.38 9.01 18.02
N SER A 233 11.70 8.87 17.93
CA SER A 233 12.62 10.02 17.90
C SER A 233 12.39 10.90 16.67
N ASP A 234 12.22 10.27 15.51
CA ASP A 234 11.93 10.98 14.25
C ASP A 234 10.54 11.63 14.25
N LEU A 235 9.50 10.92 14.75
CA LEU A 235 8.17 11.48 14.91
C LEU A 235 8.16 12.71 15.84
N GLU A 236 8.90 12.66 16.95
CA GLU A 236 9.04 13.80 17.83
C GLU A 236 9.75 14.97 17.14
N LYS A 237 10.82 14.69 16.40
CA LYS A 237 11.57 15.68 15.62
C LYS A 237 10.69 16.34 14.54
N TRP A 238 9.89 15.56 13.81
CA TRP A 238 9.00 16.10 12.79
C TRP A 238 7.85 16.90 13.41
N ARG A 239 7.26 16.43 14.50
CA ARG A 239 6.24 17.20 15.24
C ARG A 239 6.73 18.58 15.67
N ARG A 240 8.00 18.71 16.06
CA ARG A 240 8.60 20.00 16.46
C ARG A 240 8.89 20.94 15.29
N LYS A 241 8.91 20.43 14.06
CA LYS A 241 9.19 21.19 12.83
C LYS A 241 7.94 21.59 12.05
N ALA A 242 6.83 20.90 12.29
CA ALA A 242 5.51 21.21 11.74
C ALA A 242 4.91 22.44 12.45
#